data_AF-A0A7K2JL21-F1
#
_entry.id   AF-A0A7K2JL21-F1
#
_cell.length_a   1.000
_cell.length_b   1.000
_cell.length_c   1.000
_cell.angle_alpha   90.00
_cell.angle_beta   90.00
_cell.angle_gamma   90.00
#
_symmetry.space_group_name_H-M   'P 1'
#
loop_
_entity.id
_entity.type
_entity.pdbx_description
1 polymer ?
#
loop_
_entity_poly.entity_id
_entity_poly.type
_entity_poly.pdbx_seq_one_letter_code
_entity_poly.pdbx_strand_id
1 'polypeptide(L)'
;TDAIRAGEIPYRADKAFTDREVTTLGQALRVALLRDEPWLPALFDRLLPGTALAPPPAKTLPSQALLYEVARAAQDFPTPELVTALRTVRRTVRHAGVPKQLDKMLKKADAALAERTEVALRLPRTDFDTDGVLRRPAGAYEAVVTVTDTATLTWEKDGRPLRAAPAPVRRDHAALVKDLRDLVKRLNAQLATLLRALEGGFTVDTTHPYAWWRTELAGHPLARTLVGRLIWEIEVAPGEWRAVLPATGEALPSAPADASVRLWHPLRATPDAVRTWRDLLTERHLRQPFKQAFRETYALTPVEAETRVYSNRFAAHLVHYRRMFALFRARGWRSNLLGPWDAGDGDEADRTLAAGEWRARFHHTWSAYAGDDELATTDQVRFDRRRDGTWRESPLADVPPLVFSEAMRDVDLFVGVTSIATDPDWTDEGVHRAYWERTAFGELPETALARRDALERLLPRLKIADRCTLDGRFLRVRGDLHTYKIHLFSANVLRDPDDRYVCIVPSHRTPTDRTVFLPFADERLALILSKAFLLAADTTITDETILRQLNRGT
;
A
#
# COMPACT_ATOMS: atom_id res chain seq x y z
N THR A 1 -13.41 -23.85 31.08
CA THR A 1 -12.06 -23.36 31.40
C THR A 1 -12.00 -22.62 32.73
N ASP A 2 -13.02 -21.85 33.11
CA ASP A 2 -13.07 -21.18 34.42
C ASP A 2 -13.04 -22.16 35.59
N ALA A 3 -13.80 -23.25 35.53
CA ALA A 3 -13.75 -24.35 36.51
C ALA A 3 -12.34 -24.99 36.64
N ILE A 4 -11.55 -25.05 35.56
CA ILE A 4 -10.15 -25.52 35.62
C ILE A 4 -9.27 -24.51 36.36
N ARG A 5 -9.51 -23.20 36.19
CA ARG A 5 -8.77 -22.14 36.89
C ARG A 5 -9.16 -22.03 38.36
N ALA A 6 -10.44 -22.22 38.66
CA ALA A 6 -10.98 -22.26 40.02
C ALA A 6 -10.57 -23.54 40.78
N GLY A 7 -10.01 -24.54 40.09
CA GLY A 7 -9.61 -25.82 40.68
C GLY A 7 -10.75 -26.82 40.87
N GLU A 8 -11.97 -26.49 40.40
CA GLU A 8 -13.15 -27.36 40.44
C GLU A 8 -12.99 -28.58 39.51
N ILE A 9 -12.28 -28.41 38.39
CA ILE A 9 -11.96 -29.49 37.45
C ILE A 9 -10.43 -29.68 37.39
N PRO A 10 -9.92 -30.92 37.55
CA PRO A 10 -8.49 -31.20 37.43
C PRO A 10 -7.93 -30.78 36.08
N TYR A 11 -6.81 -30.04 36.11
CA TYR A 11 -6.10 -29.66 34.89
C TYR A 11 -5.51 -30.89 34.18
N ARG A 12 -5.82 -31.04 32.90
CA ARG A 12 -5.15 -31.97 31.98
C ARG A 12 -4.72 -31.23 30.73
N ALA A 13 -3.46 -31.36 30.36
CA ALA A 13 -2.89 -30.68 29.20
C ALA A 13 -3.63 -31.05 27.91
N ASP A 14 -4.08 -30.03 27.18
CA ASP A 14 -4.80 -30.15 25.91
C ASP A 14 -6.10 -30.98 25.96
N LYS A 15 -6.72 -31.10 27.14
CA LYS A 15 -7.96 -31.88 27.35
C LYS A 15 -9.13 -31.06 27.87
N ALA A 16 -9.05 -29.73 27.84
CA ALA A 16 -10.17 -28.88 28.23
C ALA A 16 -11.36 -28.95 27.26
N PHE A 17 -11.13 -29.42 26.03
CA PHE A 17 -12.14 -29.64 25.00
C PHE A 17 -11.84 -30.94 24.26
N THR A 18 -12.89 -31.65 23.84
CA THR A 18 -12.83 -32.80 22.96
C THR A 18 -12.64 -32.38 21.50
N ASP A 19 -12.17 -33.29 20.63
CA ASP A 19 -12.00 -32.99 19.21
C ASP A 19 -13.31 -32.56 18.54
N ARG A 20 -14.43 -33.20 18.92
CA ARG A 20 -15.76 -32.83 18.44
C ARG A 20 -16.15 -31.42 18.85
N GLU A 21 -15.91 -31.04 20.11
CA GLU A 21 -16.18 -29.68 20.58
C GLU A 21 -15.30 -28.66 19.87
N VAL A 22 -14.02 -28.96 19.64
CA VAL A 22 -13.12 -28.06 18.89
C VAL A 22 -13.66 -27.81 17.49
N THR A 23 -14.07 -28.87 16.77
CA THR A 23 -14.64 -28.72 15.43
C THR A 23 -15.95 -27.92 15.47
N THR A 24 -16.88 -28.25 16.35
CA THR A 24 -18.18 -27.57 16.45
C THR A 24 -18.02 -26.09 16.82
N LEU A 25 -17.18 -25.78 17.82
CA LEU A 25 -16.88 -24.40 18.22
C LEU A 25 -16.17 -23.64 17.10
N GLY A 26 -15.26 -24.29 16.38
CA GLY A 26 -14.59 -23.69 15.22
C GLY A 26 -15.54 -23.31 14.10
N GLN A 27 -16.54 -24.16 13.80
CA GLN A 27 -17.57 -23.86 12.80
C GLN A 27 -18.50 -22.72 13.26
N ALA A 28 -18.99 -22.79 14.50
CA ALA A 28 -19.84 -21.75 15.08
C ALA A 28 -19.13 -20.39 15.11
N LEU A 29 -17.86 -20.38 15.50
CA LEU A 29 -17.04 -19.16 15.52
C LEU A 29 -16.87 -18.55 14.13
N ARG A 30 -16.67 -19.36 13.09
CA ARG A 30 -16.58 -18.84 11.71
C ARG A 30 -17.86 -18.15 11.27
N VAL A 31 -19.02 -18.72 11.60
CA VAL A 31 -20.31 -18.08 11.29
C VAL A 31 -20.45 -16.76 12.05
N ALA A 32 -20.12 -16.73 13.34
CA ALA A 32 -20.18 -15.51 14.13
C ALA A 32 -19.20 -14.44 13.63
N LEU A 33 -17.97 -14.82 13.27
CA LEU A 33 -16.95 -13.94 12.70
C LEU A 33 -17.37 -13.39 11.33
N LEU A 34 -17.93 -14.23 10.47
CA LEU A 34 -18.47 -13.83 9.17
C LEU A 34 -19.59 -12.79 9.33
N ARG A 35 -20.44 -12.97 10.34
CA ARG A 35 -21.51 -12.03 10.69
C ARG A 35 -21.07 -10.83 11.51
N ASP A 36 -19.82 -10.86 11.99
CA ASP A 36 -19.25 -9.83 12.87
C ASP A 36 -20.13 -9.52 14.09
N GLU A 37 -20.51 -10.57 14.80
CA GLU A 37 -21.42 -10.45 15.94
C GLU A 37 -20.83 -9.59 17.08
N PRO A 38 -21.59 -8.63 17.66
CA PRO A 38 -21.06 -7.61 18.57
C PRO A 38 -20.56 -8.16 19.93
N TRP A 39 -20.93 -9.39 20.29
CA TRP A 39 -20.50 -10.05 21.53
C TRP A 39 -19.13 -10.74 21.40
N LEU A 40 -18.55 -10.84 20.20
CA LEU A 40 -17.29 -11.53 19.95
C LEU A 40 -16.11 -11.01 20.77
N PRO A 41 -15.89 -9.69 20.95
CA PRO A 41 -14.75 -9.19 21.72
C PRO A 41 -14.76 -9.71 23.17
N ALA A 42 -15.93 -9.65 23.83
CA ALA A 42 -16.11 -10.17 25.18
C ALA A 42 -15.91 -11.69 25.26
N LEU A 43 -16.32 -12.43 24.21
CA LEU A 43 -16.01 -13.86 24.13
C LEU A 43 -14.48 -14.09 24.07
N PHE A 44 -13.75 -13.35 23.24
CA PHE A 44 -12.30 -13.54 23.09
C PHE A 44 -11.54 -13.22 24.37
N ASP A 45 -11.90 -12.16 25.06
CA ASP A 45 -11.29 -11.76 26.34
C ASP A 45 -11.42 -12.85 27.41
N ARG A 46 -12.50 -13.64 27.37
CA ARG A 46 -12.69 -14.78 28.29
C ARG A 46 -12.09 -16.08 27.76
N LEU A 47 -12.40 -16.43 26.51
CA LEU A 47 -12.10 -17.73 25.92
C LEU A 47 -10.60 -17.93 25.72
N LEU A 48 -9.92 -16.96 25.11
CA LEU A 48 -8.53 -17.11 24.69
C LEU A 48 -7.54 -17.23 25.86
N PRO A 49 -7.65 -16.42 26.93
CA PRO A 49 -6.87 -16.69 28.13
C PRO A 49 -7.20 -18.08 28.71
N GLY A 50 -8.47 -18.48 28.70
CA GLY A 50 -8.93 -19.75 29.25
C GLY A 50 -8.39 -20.98 28.51
N THR A 51 -8.13 -20.86 27.21
CA THR A 51 -7.56 -21.93 26.38
C THR A 51 -6.04 -21.93 26.37
N ALA A 52 -5.40 -20.76 26.55
CA ALA A 52 -3.96 -20.60 26.38
C ALA A 52 -3.15 -20.53 27.69
N LEU A 53 -3.75 -20.21 28.83
CA LEU A 53 -3.05 -20.07 30.11
C LEU A 53 -3.51 -21.14 31.10
N ALA A 54 -2.65 -22.13 31.33
CA ALA A 54 -2.86 -23.15 32.37
C ALA A 54 -2.66 -22.55 33.79
N PRO A 55 -3.11 -23.23 34.85
CA PRO A 55 -2.70 -22.90 36.21
C PRO A 55 -1.17 -22.96 36.37
N PRO A 56 -0.52 -22.00 37.06
CA PRO A 56 0.90 -22.09 37.39
C PRO A 56 1.20 -23.36 38.20
N PRO A 57 2.38 -23.99 38.03
CA PRO A 57 3.51 -23.60 37.18
C PRO A 57 3.48 -24.17 35.75
N ALA A 58 2.35 -24.74 35.29
CA ALA A 58 2.30 -25.46 34.02
C ALA A 58 2.68 -24.56 32.82
N LYS A 59 3.53 -25.11 31.93
CA LYS A 59 3.95 -24.51 30.66
C LYS A 59 3.20 -25.08 29.44
N THR A 60 2.20 -25.90 29.70
CA THR A 60 1.26 -26.48 28.75
C THR A 60 -0.04 -25.65 28.69
N LEU A 61 -0.95 -25.99 27.78
CA LEU A 61 -2.21 -25.26 27.59
C LEU A 61 -3.41 -26.09 28.06
N PRO A 62 -4.51 -25.47 28.51
CA PRO A 62 -5.81 -26.14 28.65
C PRO A 62 -6.33 -26.73 27.34
N SER A 63 -6.22 -26.00 26.22
CA SER A 63 -6.48 -26.55 24.88
C SER A 63 -5.68 -25.79 23.81
N GLN A 64 -4.64 -26.45 23.32
CA GLN A 64 -3.88 -26.03 22.16
C GLN A 64 -4.71 -26.24 20.87
N ALA A 65 -5.48 -27.32 20.78
CA ALA A 65 -6.33 -27.60 19.63
C ALA A 65 -7.34 -26.47 19.37
N LEU A 66 -8.06 -26.02 20.40
CA LEU A 66 -9.03 -24.93 20.27
C LEU A 66 -8.35 -23.60 19.96
N LEU A 67 -7.21 -23.28 20.59
CA LEU A 67 -6.45 -22.07 20.28
C LEU A 67 -6.08 -21.99 18.79
N TYR A 68 -5.60 -23.09 18.20
CA TYR A 68 -5.26 -23.12 16.78
C TYR A 68 -6.48 -23.21 15.86
N GLU A 69 -7.61 -23.72 16.33
CA GLU A 69 -8.87 -23.64 15.59
C GLU A 69 -9.36 -22.19 15.50
N VAL A 70 -9.35 -21.46 16.62
CA VAL A 70 -9.68 -20.02 16.68
C VAL A 70 -8.74 -19.21 15.78
N ALA A 71 -7.44 -19.49 15.82
CA ALA A 71 -6.47 -18.82 14.95
C ALA A 71 -6.62 -19.20 13.46
N ARG A 72 -7.20 -20.36 13.12
CA ARG A 72 -7.58 -20.72 11.74
C ARG A 72 -8.84 -19.98 11.31
N ALA A 73 -9.86 -19.92 12.16
CA ALA A 73 -11.05 -19.12 11.91
C ALA A 73 -10.70 -17.63 11.68
N ALA A 74 -9.69 -17.09 12.38
CA ALA A 74 -9.16 -15.76 12.14
C ALA A 74 -8.48 -15.58 10.77
N GLN A 75 -8.01 -16.65 10.12
CA GLN A 75 -7.48 -16.57 8.75
C GLN A 75 -8.60 -16.51 7.72
N ASP A 76 -9.73 -17.16 8.02
CA ASP A 76 -10.89 -17.22 7.13
C ASP A 76 -11.73 -15.95 7.25
N PHE A 77 -12.01 -15.51 8.48
CA PHE A 77 -12.86 -14.36 8.79
C PHE A 77 -12.23 -13.51 9.92
N PRO A 78 -11.14 -12.78 9.66
CA PRO A 78 -10.48 -11.98 10.67
C PRO A 78 -11.34 -10.81 11.17
N THR A 79 -11.13 -10.44 12.44
CA THR A 79 -11.52 -9.13 13.00
C THR A 79 -10.34 -8.52 13.77
N PRO A 80 -10.24 -7.17 13.90
CA PRO A 80 -9.18 -6.51 14.64
C PRO A 80 -9.10 -6.96 16.10
N GLU A 81 -10.24 -7.24 16.72
CA GLU A 81 -10.34 -7.67 18.12
C GLU A 81 -9.78 -9.07 18.29
N LEU A 82 -10.15 -10.01 17.41
CA LEU A 82 -9.60 -11.38 17.44
C LEU A 82 -8.10 -11.39 17.19
N VAL A 83 -7.61 -10.64 16.19
CA VAL A 83 -6.18 -10.52 15.89
C VAL A 83 -5.43 -9.91 17.09
N THR A 84 -6.00 -8.90 17.75
CA THR A 84 -5.43 -8.27 18.94
C THR A 84 -5.40 -9.23 20.13
N ALA A 85 -6.47 -9.99 20.35
CA ALA A 85 -6.56 -10.97 21.41
C ALA A 85 -5.55 -12.13 21.21
N LEU A 86 -5.40 -12.62 19.98
CA LEU A 86 -4.39 -13.63 19.62
C LEU A 86 -2.95 -13.11 19.81
N ARG A 87 -2.67 -11.84 19.48
CA ARG A 87 -1.37 -11.20 19.78
C ARG A 87 -1.13 -11.10 21.29
N THR A 88 -2.17 -10.84 22.07
CA THR A 88 -2.09 -10.83 23.54
C THR A 88 -1.74 -12.22 24.06
N VAL A 89 -2.44 -13.26 23.61
CA VAL A 89 -2.11 -14.67 23.94
C VAL A 89 -0.66 -14.99 23.56
N ARG A 90 -0.24 -14.63 22.35
CA ARG A 90 1.13 -14.84 21.86
C ARG A 90 2.19 -14.25 22.80
N ARG A 91 1.90 -13.12 23.46
CA ARG A 91 2.80 -12.47 24.43
C ARG A 91 2.79 -13.14 25.80
N THR A 92 1.64 -13.62 26.25
CA THR A 92 1.45 -14.10 27.63
C THR A 92 1.60 -15.62 27.79
N VAL A 93 1.49 -16.38 26.69
CA VAL A 93 1.54 -17.84 26.71
C VAL A 93 2.91 -18.35 27.16
N ARG A 94 2.93 -19.35 28.05
CA ARG A 94 4.17 -19.93 28.61
C ARG A 94 4.76 -21.06 27.76
N HIS A 95 3.99 -21.60 26.83
CA HIS A 95 4.42 -22.70 25.96
C HIS A 95 5.37 -22.21 24.87
N ALA A 96 6.56 -22.80 24.77
CA ALA A 96 7.62 -22.33 23.89
C ALA A 96 7.27 -22.39 22.38
N GLY A 97 6.48 -23.37 21.96
CA GLY A 97 6.14 -23.56 20.54
C GLY A 97 4.98 -22.71 20.02
N VAL A 98 4.07 -22.26 20.91
CA VAL A 98 2.84 -21.57 20.51
C VAL A 98 3.11 -20.19 19.88
N PRO A 99 4.02 -19.35 20.40
CA PRO A 99 4.31 -18.05 19.81
C PRO A 99 4.74 -18.13 18.33
N LYS A 100 5.63 -19.07 18.00
CA LYS A 100 6.12 -19.25 16.61
C LYS A 100 4.99 -19.64 15.66
N GLN A 101 4.10 -20.53 16.12
CA GLN A 101 2.96 -20.97 15.31
C GLN A 101 1.92 -19.85 15.16
N LEU A 102 1.61 -19.12 16.24
CA LEU A 102 0.73 -17.96 16.17
C LEU A 102 1.29 -16.86 15.27
N ASP A 103 2.59 -16.58 15.28
CA ASP A 103 3.22 -15.59 14.40
C ASP A 103 2.98 -15.95 12.90
N LYS A 104 3.09 -17.24 12.53
CA LYS A 104 2.79 -17.72 11.17
C LYS A 104 1.31 -17.54 10.79
N MET A 105 0.40 -17.82 11.73
CA MET A 105 -1.04 -17.76 11.52
C MET A 105 -1.55 -16.31 11.48
N LEU A 106 -1.03 -15.46 12.36
CA LEU A 106 -1.32 -14.02 12.40
C LEU A 106 -0.90 -13.34 11.11
N LYS A 107 0.23 -13.72 10.50
CA LYS A 107 0.64 -13.20 9.18
C LYS A 107 -0.44 -13.43 8.11
N LYS A 108 -1.10 -14.58 8.13
CA LYS A 108 -2.20 -14.90 7.20
C LYS A 108 -3.49 -14.15 7.56
N ALA A 109 -3.83 -14.09 8.84
CA ALA A 109 -4.99 -13.33 9.32
C ALA A 109 -4.88 -11.83 9.02
N ASP A 110 -3.70 -11.23 9.17
CA ASP A 110 -3.43 -9.83 8.83
C ASP A 110 -3.56 -9.56 7.32
N ALA A 111 -3.22 -10.54 6.48
CA ALA A 111 -3.43 -10.45 5.04
C ALA A 111 -4.93 -10.52 4.70
N ALA A 112 -5.65 -11.50 5.26
CA ALA A 112 -7.09 -11.64 5.06
C ALA A 112 -7.89 -10.45 5.63
N LEU A 113 -7.44 -9.83 6.73
CA LEU A 113 -8.10 -8.68 7.33
C LEU A 113 -8.08 -7.48 6.41
N ALA A 114 -7.00 -7.30 5.63
CA ALA A 114 -6.90 -6.20 4.68
C ALA A 114 -7.92 -6.30 3.53
N GLU A 115 -8.38 -7.50 3.22
CA GLU A 115 -9.39 -7.75 2.18
C GLU A 115 -10.83 -7.62 2.70
N ARG A 116 -11.01 -7.41 4.01
CA ARG A 116 -12.32 -7.35 4.68
C ARG A 116 -12.63 -5.95 5.19
N THR A 117 -12.84 -5.02 4.27
CA THR A 117 -12.95 -3.57 4.48
C THR A 117 -13.90 -3.17 5.61
N GLU A 118 -15.09 -3.76 5.69
CA GLU A 118 -16.12 -3.42 6.66
C GLU A 118 -15.70 -3.67 8.13
N VAL A 119 -14.72 -4.56 8.32
CA VAL A 119 -14.18 -4.95 9.63
C VAL A 119 -12.77 -4.39 9.86
N ALA A 120 -11.95 -4.32 8.80
CA ALA A 120 -10.56 -3.85 8.81
C ALA A 120 -10.38 -2.42 9.34
N LEU A 121 -11.42 -1.59 9.15
CA LEU A 121 -11.38 -0.17 9.47
C LEU A 121 -11.45 0.11 10.98
N ARG A 122 -11.81 -0.87 11.82
CA ARG A 122 -11.79 -0.69 13.28
C ARG A 122 -10.36 -0.70 13.81
N LEU A 123 -9.96 0.41 14.42
CA LEU A 123 -8.72 0.51 15.16
C LEU A 123 -8.98 0.42 16.66
N PRO A 124 -8.10 -0.24 17.43
CA PRO A 124 -8.17 -0.17 18.88
C PRO A 124 -7.99 1.27 19.35
N ARG A 125 -8.92 1.76 20.17
CA ARG A 125 -8.74 3.01 20.91
C ARG A 125 -7.61 2.80 21.90
N THR A 126 -6.59 3.64 21.80
CA THR A 126 -5.33 3.55 22.54
C THR A 126 -5.07 4.87 23.22
N ASP A 127 -4.11 4.91 24.15
CA ASP A 127 -3.76 6.10 24.96
C ASP A 127 -3.10 7.25 24.17
N PHE A 128 -3.29 7.27 22.85
CA PHE A 128 -2.84 8.36 21.99
C PHE A 128 -3.77 9.56 22.17
N ASP A 129 -3.18 10.74 22.24
CA ASP A 129 -3.94 11.97 22.18
C ASP A 129 -4.56 12.20 20.80
N THR A 130 -5.32 13.28 20.67
CA THR A 130 -5.98 13.65 19.42
C THR A 130 -4.99 13.90 18.29
N ASP A 131 -3.73 14.24 18.56
CA ASP A 131 -2.72 14.51 17.54
C ASP A 131 -1.92 13.26 17.15
N GLY A 132 -2.33 12.08 17.64
CA GLY A 132 -1.67 10.83 17.32
C GLY A 132 -0.31 10.69 18.00
N VAL A 133 -0.15 11.32 19.17
CA VAL A 133 1.07 11.23 19.98
C VAL A 133 0.82 10.43 21.27
N LEU A 134 1.78 9.56 21.60
CA LEU A 134 1.82 8.81 22.84
C LEU A 134 3.15 9.06 23.54
N ARG A 135 3.09 9.47 24.81
CA ARG A 135 4.26 9.73 25.64
C ARG A 135 4.37 8.72 26.79
N ARG A 136 5.60 8.25 27.07
CA ARG A 136 5.90 7.31 28.17
C ARG A 136 7.20 7.66 28.90
N PRO A 137 7.19 7.83 30.23
CA PRO A 137 8.40 8.16 30.99
C PRO A 137 9.37 6.97 31.08
N ALA A 138 10.67 7.28 31.09
CA ALA A 138 11.79 6.34 31.20
C ALA A 138 12.96 6.99 31.98
N GLY A 139 12.76 7.23 33.27
CA GLY A 139 13.73 7.95 34.11
C GLY A 139 13.77 9.44 33.74
N ALA A 140 14.96 9.97 33.44
CA ALA A 140 15.15 11.35 32.98
C ALA A 140 14.81 11.57 31.48
N TYR A 141 14.28 10.54 30.82
CA TYR A 141 13.94 10.56 29.40
C TYR A 141 12.46 10.28 29.21
N GLU A 142 11.91 10.75 28.10
CA GLU A 142 10.56 10.43 27.66
C GLU A 142 10.61 9.74 26.31
N ALA A 143 9.86 8.64 26.17
CA ALA A 143 9.65 7.99 24.89
C ALA A 143 8.43 8.62 24.21
N VAL A 144 8.58 9.00 22.94
CA VAL A 144 7.53 9.64 22.16
C VAL A 144 7.23 8.79 20.93
N VAL A 145 6.02 8.25 20.87
CA VAL A 145 5.52 7.55 19.68
C VAL A 145 4.59 8.51 18.93
N THR A 146 4.95 8.85 17.70
CA THR A 146 4.16 9.75 16.84
C THR A 146 3.65 8.99 15.64
N VAL A 147 2.37 9.14 15.34
CA VAL A 147 1.71 8.52 14.19
C VAL A 147 1.39 9.57 13.13
N THR A 148 1.96 9.39 11.93
CA THR A 148 1.65 10.21 10.75
C THR A 148 1.21 9.30 9.59
N ASP A 149 2.05 9.13 8.56
CA ASP A 149 1.96 8.03 7.58
C ASP A 149 2.32 6.68 8.23
N THR A 150 3.25 6.74 9.19
CA THR A 150 3.74 5.60 9.96
C THR A 150 3.89 6.01 11.42
N ALA A 151 3.88 5.03 12.31
CA ALA A 151 4.30 5.17 13.69
C ALA A 151 5.83 5.19 13.76
N THR A 152 6.38 6.17 14.48
CA THR A 152 7.81 6.29 14.75
C THR A 152 8.04 6.43 16.26
N LEU A 153 9.14 5.86 16.77
CA LEU A 153 9.56 6.00 18.16
C LEU A 153 10.80 6.89 18.23
N THR A 154 10.66 8.01 18.91
CA THR A 154 11.74 8.92 19.27
C THR A 154 11.86 9.04 20.79
N TRP A 155 12.90 9.70 21.26
CA TRP A 155 13.15 9.91 22.68
C TRP A 155 13.37 11.40 22.91
N GLU A 156 12.98 11.91 24.06
CA GLU A 156 13.21 13.29 24.46
C GLU A 156 13.91 13.34 25.81
N LYS A 157 14.75 14.36 26.01
CA LYS A 157 15.31 14.74 27.30
C LYS A 157 15.22 16.26 27.43
N ASP A 158 14.57 16.76 28.47
CA ASP A 158 14.42 18.20 28.71
C ASP A 158 13.88 18.95 27.46
N GLY A 159 12.93 18.34 26.75
CA GLY A 159 12.34 18.86 25.50
C GLY A 159 13.21 18.72 24.24
N ARG A 160 14.41 18.13 24.31
CA ARG A 160 15.28 17.91 23.16
C ARG A 160 15.11 16.52 22.55
N PRO A 161 14.81 16.39 21.24
CA PRO A 161 14.59 15.11 20.58
C PRO A 161 15.90 14.35 20.32
N LEU A 162 15.82 13.03 20.45
CA LEU A 162 16.87 12.04 20.28
C LEU A 162 16.31 10.90 19.40
N ARG A 163 16.98 10.62 18.27
CA ARG A 163 16.53 9.62 17.29
C ARG A 163 16.63 8.17 17.79
N ALA A 164 17.41 7.91 18.84
CA ALA A 164 17.64 6.57 19.34
C ALA A 164 17.56 6.53 20.87
N ALA A 165 17.16 5.36 21.40
CA ALA A 165 17.11 5.13 22.84
C ALA A 165 18.50 5.37 23.46
N PRO A 166 18.63 6.25 24.47
CA PRO A 166 19.88 6.51 25.19
C PRO A 166 20.41 5.28 25.94
N ALA A 167 21.71 5.25 26.22
CA ALA A 167 22.34 4.11 26.92
C ALA A 167 21.71 3.81 28.31
N PRO A 168 21.41 4.81 29.17
CA PRO A 168 20.73 4.56 30.45
C PRO A 168 19.35 3.90 30.24
N VAL A 169 18.56 4.39 29.29
CA VAL A 169 17.26 3.82 28.95
C VAL A 169 17.37 2.37 28.47
N ARG A 170 18.36 2.06 27.61
CA ARG A 170 18.54 0.68 27.12
C ARG A 170 18.93 -0.29 28.22
N ARG A 171 19.68 0.17 29.23
CA ARG A 171 20.13 -0.64 30.36
C ARG A 171 19.03 -0.81 31.40
N ASP A 172 18.38 0.29 31.78
CA ASP A 172 17.53 0.37 32.97
C ASP A 172 16.04 0.18 32.60
N HIS A 173 15.65 0.39 31.34
CA HIS A 173 14.28 0.30 30.83
C HIS A 173 14.16 -0.58 29.58
N ALA A 174 14.97 -1.64 29.46
CA ALA A 174 15.02 -2.52 28.29
C ALA A 174 13.65 -3.10 27.89
N ALA A 175 12.82 -3.49 28.87
CA ALA A 175 11.47 -4.02 28.64
C ALA A 175 10.55 -2.98 27.99
N LEU A 176 10.54 -1.74 28.49
CA LEU A 176 9.77 -0.63 27.92
C LEU A 176 10.19 -0.34 26.48
N VAL A 177 11.51 -0.29 26.20
CA VAL A 177 12.03 -0.08 24.84
C VAL A 177 11.52 -1.17 23.89
N LYS A 178 11.52 -2.43 24.34
CA LYS A 178 11.00 -3.56 23.55
C LYS A 178 9.50 -3.43 23.30
N ASP A 179 8.72 -3.13 24.34
CA ASP A 179 7.26 -3.00 24.24
C ASP A 179 6.84 -1.87 23.30
N LEU A 180 7.54 -0.72 23.34
CA LEU A 180 7.29 0.41 22.45
C LEU A 180 7.68 0.12 21.00
N ARG A 181 8.78 -0.59 20.77
CA ARG A 181 9.16 -1.05 19.42
C ARG A 181 8.13 -2.03 18.85
N ASP A 182 7.63 -2.94 19.68
CA ASP A 182 6.59 -3.87 19.26
C ASP A 182 5.25 -3.15 19.04
N LEU A 183 4.94 -2.11 19.81
CA LEU A 183 3.79 -1.22 19.57
C LEU A 183 3.91 -0.52 18.20
N VAL A 184 5.05 0.11 17.90
CA VAL A 184 5.29 0.75 16.60
C VAL A 184 5.09 -0.22 15.44
N LYS A 185 5.63 -1.45 15.55
CA LYS A 185 5.42 -2.49 14.53
C LYS A 185 3.94 -2.83 14.34
N ARG A 186 3.18 -2.99 15.42
CA ARG A 186 1.74 -3.28 15.37
C ARG A 186 0.96 -2.13 14.75
N LEU A 187 1.24 -0.89 15.14
CA LEU A 187 0.60 0.30 14.59
C LEU A 187 0.86 0.41 13.09
N ASN A 188 2.11 0.24 12.66
CA ASN A 188 2.44 0.27 11.22
C ASN A 188 1.71 -0.82 10.43
N ALA A 189 1.58 -2.03 10.98
CA ALA A 189 0.78 -3.08 10.35
C ALA A 189 -0.71 -2.69 10.26
N GLN A 190 -1.28 -2.11 11.32
CA GLN A 190 -2.68 -1.66 11.35
C GLN A 190 -2.94 -0.51 10.38
N LEU A 191 -2.06 0.50 10.34
CA LEU A 191 -2.16 1.63 9.41
C LEU A 191 -2.05 1.15 7.95
N ALA A 192 -1.13 0.22 7.66
CA ALA A 192 -1.02 -0.38 6.34
C ALA A 192 -2.26 -1.21 5.95
N THR A 193 -2.87 -1.92 6.90
CA THR A 193 -4.14 -2.63 6.68
C THR A 193 -5.29 -1.66 6.46
N LEU A 194 -5.40 -0.59 7.25
CA LEU A 194 -6.39 0.49 7.08
C LEU A 194 -6.29 1.10 5.67
N LEU A 195 -5.09 1.48 5.22
CA LEU A 195 -4.90 2.06 3.88
C LEU A 195 -5.25 1.07 2.77
N ARG A 196 -4.84 -0.20 2.89
CA ARG A 196 -5.17 -1.23 1.90
C ARG A 196 -6.68 -1.46 1.81
N ALA A 197 -7.36 -1.49 2.96
CA ALA A 197 -8.81 -1.60 3.02
C ALA A 197 -9.46 -0.39 2.34
N LEU A 198 -9.11 0.84 2.74
CA LEU A 198 -9.64 2.06 2.15
C LEU A 198 -9.45 2.12 0.62
N GLU A 199 -8.26 1.76 0.12
CA GLU A 199 -7.99 1.72 -1.32
C GLU A 199 -8.77 0.58 -2.02
N GLY A 200 -8.87 -0.60 -1.40
CA GLY A 200 -9.64 -1.72 -1.94
C GLY A 200 -11.14 -1.43 -2.09
N GLY A 201 -11.67 -0.54 -1.25
CA GLY A 201 -13.06 -0.08 -1.28
C GLY A 201 -13.50 0.58 -2.59
N PHE A 202 -12.58 1.04 -3.45
CA PHE A 202 -12.94 1.62 -4.75
C PHE A 202 -13.67 0.63 -5.67
N THR A 203 -13.25 -0.65 -5.71
CA THR A 203 -13.79 -1.63 -6.65
C THR A 203 -15.17 -2.17 -6.28
N VAL A 204 -15.60 -1.95 -5.04
CA VAL A 204 -16.90 -2.35 -4.47
C VAL A 204 -17.80 -1.15 -4.16
N ASP A 205 -17.37 0.07 -4.52
CA ASP A 205 -17.97 1.34 -4.14
C ASP A 205 -18.40 1.39 -2.66
N THR A 206 -17.49 1.03 -1.75
CA THR A 206 -17.81 0.91 -0.31
C THR A 206 -18.36 2.22 0.24
N THR A 207 -19.52 2.13 0.89
CA THR A 207 -20.13 3.20 1.67
C THR A 207 -20.11 2.87 3.16
N HIS A 208 -20.10 3.92 3.98
CA HIS A 208 -20.16 3.85 5.43
C HIS A 208 -21.21 4.84 5.96
N PRO A 209 -21.91 4.51 7.06
CA PRO A 209 -22.80 5.48 7.72
C PRO A 209 -22.02 6.71 8.20
N TYR A 210 -22.56 7.90 7.95
CA TYR A 210 -21.90 9.18 8.23
C TYR A 210 -21.49 9.35 9.69
N ALA A 211 -22.36 9.00 10.64
CA ALA A 211 -22.07 9.10 12.07
C ALA A 211 -20.92 8.16 12.49
N TRP A 212 -20.89 6.95 11.93
CA TRP A 212 -19.82 5.98 12.18
C TRP A 212 -18.50 6.49 11.60
N TRP A 213 -18.48 6.90 10.33
CA TRP A 213 -17.27 7.44 9.69
C TRP A 213 -16.71 8.63 10.48
N ARG A 214 -17.58 9.55 10.91
CA ARG A 214 -17.18 10.73 11.67
C ARG A 214 -16.52 10.36 13.01
N THR A 215 -16.99 9.32 13.68
CA THR A 215 -16.57 8.96 15.05
C THR A 215 -15.43 7.94 15.07
N GLU A 216 -15.49 6.94 14.20
CA GLU A 216 -14.57 5.78 14.19
C GLU A 216 -13.42 5.93 13.19
N LEU A 217 -13.53 6.85 12.22
CA LEU A 217 -12.46 7.13 11.25
C LEU A 217 -11.94 8.56 11.34
N ALA A 218 -12.75 9.56 10.98
CA ALA A 218 -12.31 10.95 10.93
C ALA A 218 -11.99 11.51 12.33
N GLY A 219 -12.71 11.06 13.36
CA GLY A 219 -12.51 11.46 14.76
C GLY A 219 -11.60 10.53 15.57
N HIS A 220 -11.17 9.39 15.02
CA HIS A 220 -10.35 8.43 15.76
C HIS A 220 -8.89 8.90 15.87
N PRO A 221 -8.25 8.90 17.06
CA PRO A 221 -6.89 9.42 17.30
C PRO A 221 -5.83 8.94 16.30
N LEU A 222 -5.85 7.66 15.96
CA LEU A 222 -4.96 7.05 14.97
C LEU A 222 -5.46 7.16 13.52
N ALA A 223 -6.69 6.74 13.21
CA ALA A 223 -7.17 6.72 11.82
C ALA A 223 -7.19 8.13 11.20
N ARG A 224 -7.50 9.18 11.98
CA ARG A 224 -7.57 10.56 11.48
C ARG A 224 -6.29 11.04 10.83
N THR A 225 -5.12 10.52 11.25
CA THR A 225 -3.81 10.92 10.70
C THR A 225 -3.68 10.52 9.23
N LEU A 226 -4.44 9.52 8.79
CA LEU A 226 -4.52 9.06 7.40
C LEU A 226 -5.81 9.53 6.74
N VAL A 227 -6.95 9.22 7.36
CA VAL A 227 -8.31 9.50 6.86
C VAL A 227 -8.53 10.98 6.61
N GLY A 228 -8.00 11.86 7.46
CA GLY A 228 -8.19 13.30 7.32
C GLY A 228 -7.53 13.88 6.07
N ARG A 229 -6.51 13.21 5.52
CA ARG A 229 -5.77 13.65 4.32
C ARG A 229 -6.32 13.05 3.03
N LEU A 230 -7.43 12.32 3.11
CA LEU A 230 -8.16 11.78 1.97
C LEU A 230 -9.41 12.63 1.71
N ILE A 231 -9.82 12.66 0.44
CA ILE A 231 -11.03 13.34 -0.01
C ILE A 231 -12.19 12.34 0.12
N TRP A 232 -13.30 12.77 0.71
CA TRP A 232 -14.49 11.96 0.96
C TRP A 232 -15.70 12.58 0.30
N GLU A 233 -16.68 11.76 -0.09
CA GLU A 233 -17.98 12.22 -0.56
C GLU A 233 -19.03 11.84 0.48
N ILE A 234 -19.81 12.82 0.92
CA ILE A 234 -20.93 12.64 1.85
C ILE A 234 -22.22 12.90 1.08
N GLU A 235 -23.15 11.96 1.12
CA GLU A 235 -24.49 12.11 0.54
C GLU A 235 -25.32 13.03 1.45
N VAL A 236 -25.52 14.28 1.05
CA VAL A 236 -26.24 15.30 1.86
C VAL A 236 -27.74 15.28 1.60
N ALA A 237 -28.15 14.78 0.44
CA ALA A 237 -29.51 14.46 0.03
C ALA A 237 -29.45 13.31 -0.99
N PRO A 238 -30.56 12.59 -1.28
CA PRO A 238 -30.55 11.46 -2.20
C PRO A 238 -29.90 11.79 -3.55
N GLY A 239 -28.77 11.14 -3.86
CA GLY A 239 -27.99 11.38 -5.08
C GLY A 239 -27.15 12.66 -5.11
N GLU A 240 -27.26 13.53 -4.10
CA GLU A 240 -26.46 14.74 -3.95
C GLU A 240 -25.24 14.46 -3.07
N TRP A 241 -24.07 14.39 -3.69
CA TRP A 241 -22.80 14.10 -3.03
C TRP A 241 -21.95 15.36 -2.89
N ARG A 242 -21.47 15.62 -1.68
CA ARG A 242 -20.55 16.73 -1.40
C ARG A 242 -19.17 16.20 -1.03
N ALA A 243 -18.16 16.62 -1.80
CA ALA A 243 -16.77 16.29 -1.53
C ALA A 243 -16.20 17.14 -0.39
N VAL A 244 -15.43 16.52 0.51
CA VAL A 244 -14.79 17.14 1.68
C VAL A 244 -13.38 16.60 1.90
N LEU A 245 -12.50 17.41 2.49
CA LEU A 245 -11.15 17.01 2.91
C LEU A 245 -10.95 17.39 4.38
N PRO A 246 -11.09 16.47 5.35
CA PRO A 246 -11.12 16.87 6.77
C PRO A 246 -9.89 17.63 7.26
N ALA A 247 -8.71 17.39 6.67
CA ALA A 247 -7.47 18.08 7.02
C ALA A 247 -7.46 19.57 6.67
N THR A 248 -8.43 20.09 5.89
CA THR A 248 -8.56 21.54 5.68
C THR A 248 -9.14 22.28 6.89
N GLY A 249 -9.74 21.54 7.84
CA GLY A 249 -10.44 22.13 8.98
C GLY A 249 -11.77 22.78 8.62
N GLU A 250 -12.24 22.65 7.37
CA GLU A 250 -13.57 23.10 6.97
C GLU A 250 -14.64 22.29 7.71
N ALA A 251 -15.73 22.96 8.09
CA ALA A 251 -16.84 22.31 8.75
C ALA A 251 -17.45 21.24 7.83
N LEU A 252 -17.62 20.03 8.35
CA LEU A 252 -18.29 18.95 7.63
C LEU A 252 -19.75 19.35 7.36
N PRO A 253 -20.32 18.97 6.20
CA PRO A 253 -21.71 19.27 5.89
C PRO A 253 -22.67 18.58 6.87
N SER A 254 -23.81 19.21 7.13
CA SER A 254 -24.90 18.58 7.87
C SER A 254 -25.55 17.51 7.00
N ALA A 255 -25.58 16.27 7.48
CA ALA A 255 -26.22 15.13 6.83
C ALA A 255 -26.81 14.17 7.90
N PRO A 256 -27.81 13.34 7.54
CA PRO A 256 -28.34 12.30 8.43
C PRO A 256 -27.25 11.36 8.97
N ALA A 257 -27.47 10.79 10.17
CA ALA A 257 -26.48 9.92 10.82
C ALA A 257 -26.17 8.65 10.01
N ASP A 258 -27.16 8.16 9.28
CA ASP A 258 -27.14 6.99 8.39
C ASP A 258 -26.82 7.34 6.94
N ALA A 259 -26.57 8.62 6.62
CA ALA A 259 -26.19 9.04 5.28
C ALA A 259 -24.91 8.33 4.79
N SER A 260 -24.86 8.07 3.49
CA SER A 260 -23.73 7.37 2.89
C SER A 260 -22.49 8.26 2.83
N VAL A 261 -21.35 7.71 3.23
CA VAL A 261 -20.03 8.30 3.03
C VAL A 261 -19.18 7.32 2.24
N ARG A 262 -18.51 7.79 1.19
CA ARG A 262 -17.56 6.99 0.42
C ARG A 262 -16.29 7.76 0.15
N LEU A 263 -15.26 7.04 -0.25
CA LEU A 263 -14.01 7.63 -0.67
C LEU A 263 -14.22 8.30 -2.05
N TRP A 264 -13.76 9.55 -2.20
CA TRP A 264 -13.84 10.24 -3.49
C TRP A 264 -12.92 9.58 -4.53
N HIS A 265 -13.35 9.53 -5.79
CA HIS A 265 -12.58 8.96 -6.89
C HIS A 265 -12.63 9.88 -8.12
N PRO A 266 -11.52 10.14 -8.83
CA PRO A 266 -11.50 11.06 -9.96
C PRO A 266 -12.43 10.68 -11.11
N LEU A 267 -12.71 9.40 -11.34
CA LEU A 267 -13.71 8.95 -12.33
C LEU A 267 -15.14 9.46 -12.07
N ARG A 268 -15.47 9.88 -10.85
CA ARG A 268 -16.78 10.45 -10.50
C ARG A 268 -16.80 11.98 -10.59
N ALA A 269 -15.66 12.60 -10.85
CA ALA A 269 -15.50 14.04 -10.77
C ALA A 269 -15.26 14.66 -12.14
N THR A 270 -15.63 15.93 -12.28
CA THR A 270 -15.29 16.71 -13.46
C THR A 270 -13.78 17.00 -13.48
N PRO A 271 -13.18 17.23 -14.67
CA PRO A 271 -11.77 17.62 -14.76
C PRO A 271 -11.43 18.87 -13.92
N ASP A 272 -12.33 19.85 -13.84
CA ASP A 272 -12.15 21.05 -13.00
C ASP A 272 -12.13 20.73 -11.50
N ALA A 273 -13.02 19.86 -11.04
CA ALA A 273 -13.01 19.42 -9.64
C ALA A 273 -11.72 18.67 -9.30
N VAL A 274 -11.24 17.80 -10.21
CA VAL A 274 -9.95 17.10 -10.04
C VAL A 274 -8.80 18.11 -9.96
N ARG A 275 -8.73 19.09 -10.87
CA ARG A 275 -7.72 20.16 -10.85
C ARG A 275 -7.73 20.92 -9.53
N THR A 276 -8.92 21.35 -9.10
CA THR A 276 -9.12 22.10 -7.85
C THR A 276 -8.57 21.32 -6.63
N TRP A 277 -8.85 20.02 -6.53
CA TRP A 277 -8.29 19.19 -5.47
C TRP A 277 -6.77 19.08 -5.53
N ARG A 278 -6.19 18.91 -6.73
CA ARG A 278 -4.74 18.82 -6.92
C ARG A 278 -4.01 20.12 -6.57
N ASP A 279 -4.61 21.26 -6.92
CA ASP A 279 -4.12 22.59 -6.54
C ASP A 279 -4.14 22.76 -5.02
N LEU A 280 -5.29 22.51 -4.39
CA LEU A 280 -5.47 22.65 -2.94
C LEU A 280 -4.47 21.78 -2.15
N LEU A 281 -4.30 20.51 -2.53
CA LEU A 281 -3.36 19.60 -1.87
C LEU A 281 -1.91 20.11 -1.97
N THR A 282 -1.55 20.67 -3.13
CA THR A 282 -0.20 21.19 -3.35
C THR A 282 0.04 22.49 -2.59
N GLU A 283 -0.92 23.41 -2.61
CA GLU A 283 -0.83 24.69 -1.90
C GLU A 283 -0.75 24.51 -0.39
N ARG A 284 -1.57 23.60 0.16
CA ARG A 284 -1.62 23.30 1.59
C ARG A 284 -0.52 22.34 2.06
N HIS A 285 0.36 21.88 1.17
CA HIS A 285 1.39 20.88 1.47
C HIS A 285 0.82 19.61 2.12
N LEU A 286 -0.35 19.18 1.65
CA LEU A 286 -1.05 17.99 2.13
C LEU A 286 -0.65 16.78 1.31
N ARG A 287 0.14 15.90 1.93
CA ARG A 287 0.51 14.62 1.33
C ARG A 287 -0.59 13.59 1.55
N GLN A 288 -1.17 13.08 0.46
CA GLN A 288 -2.14 11.99 0.53
C GLN A 288 -1.45 10.65 0.85
N PRO A 289 -2.05 9.81 1.72
CA PRO A 289 -1.52 8.49 2.06
C PRO A 289 -1.32 7.54 0.87
N PHE A 290 -2.13 7.69 -0.17
CA PHE A 290 -1.99 7.05 -1.48
C PHE A 290 -2.45 8.03 -2.57
N LYS A 291 -2.15 7.74 -3.85
CA LYS A 291 -2.61 8.56 -4.97
C LYS A 291 -4.14 8.51 -5.05
N GLN A 292 -4.80 9.62 -4.72
CA GLN A 292 -6.25 9.77 -4.84
C GLN A 292 -6.61 10.89 -5.81
N ALA A 293 -6.25 12.15 -5.54
CA ALA A 293 -6.49 13.27 -6.46
C ALA A 293 -5.65 13.12 -7.75
N PHE A 294 -4.40 12.67 -7.59
CA PHE A 294 -3.48 12.34 -8.69
C PHE A 294 -3.58 10.88 -9.14
N ARG A 295 -4.68 10.20 -8.80
CA ARG A 295 -4.89 8.81 -9.21
C ARG A 295 -5.11 8.75 -10.71
N GLU A 296 -4.41 7.81 -11.34
CA GLU A 296 -4.56 7.46 -12.75
C GLU A 296 -5.95 6.86 -13.01
N THR A 297 -6.60 7.28 -14.08
CA THR A 297 -7.94 6.80 -14.47
C THR A 297 -7.91 6.21 -15.87
N TYR A 298 -8.44 5.00 -16.03
CA TYR A 298 -8.48 4.31 -17.31
C TYR A 298 -9.92 4.14 -17.73
N ALA A 299 -10.32 4.84 -18.80
CA ALA A 299 -11.58 4.61 -19.48
C ALA A 299 -11.40 3.54 -20.56
N LEU A 300 -12.48 2.81 -20.84
CA LEU A 300 -12.55 1.91 -21.99
C LEU A 300 -12.43 2.74 -23.28
N THR A 301 -11.48 2.38 -24.14
CA THR A 301 -11.27 3.05 -25.42
C THR A 301 -12.12 2.42 -26.53
N PRO A 302 -12.38 3.12 -27.64
CA PRO A 302 -13.07 2.53 -28.79
C PRO A 302 -12.37 1.29 -29.34
N VAL A 303 -11.04 1.28 -29.40
CA VAL A 303 -10.23 0.13 -29.85
C VAL A 303 -10.45 -1.09 -28.96
N GLU A 304 -10.50 -0.90 -27.64
CA GLU A 304 -10.78 -1.98 -26.69
C GLU A 304 -12.24 -2.44 -26.72
N ALA A 305 -13.18 -1.57 -27.11
CA ALA A 305 -14.56 -1.96 -27.33
C ALA A 305 -14.68 -2.91 -28.55
N GLU A 306 -13.86 -2.71 -29.58
CA GLU A 306 -13.81 -3.55 -30.78
C GLU A 306 -13.20 -4.94 -30.51
N THR A 307 -12.13 -5.02 -29.71
CA THR A 307 -11.53 -6.32 -29.31
C THR A 307 -12.46 -7.14 -28.40
N ARG A 308 -13.48 -6.49 -27.82
CA ARG A 308 -14.51 -7.01 -26.92
C ARG A 308 -14.02 -7.61 -25.61
N VAL A 309 -13.12 -8.58 -25.61
CA VAL A 309 -12.83 -9.42 -24.41
C VAL A 309 -11.43 -9.23 -23.83
N TYR A 310 -10.54 -8.52 -24.53
CA TYR A 310 -9.18 -8.27 -24.06
C TYR A 310 -8.71 -6.85 -24.40
N SER A 311 -7.84 -6.30 -23.55
CA SER A 311 -7.10 -5.06 -23.83
C SER A 311 -5.64 -5.38 -24.13
N ASN A 312 -5.12 -4.79 -25.20
CA ASN A 312 -3.70 -4.84 -25.58
C ASN A 312 -2.90 -3.62 -25.08
N ARG A 313 -3.49 -2.77 -24.21
CA ARG A 313 -2.87 -1.50 -23.78
C ARG A 313 -1.47 -1.69 -23.16
N PHE A 314 -1.25 -2.85 -22.56
CA PHE A 314 -0.01 -3.22 -21.87
C PHE A 314 0.69 -4.41 -22.51
N ALA A 315 0.35 -4.74 -23.75
CA ALA A 315 0.98 -5.86 -24.47
C ALA A 315 2.35 -5.46 -25.04
N ALA A 316 3.19 -6.46 -25.26
CA ALA A 316 4.51 -6.34 -25.89
C ALA A 316 5.54 -5.48 -25.12
N HIS A 317 5.43 -5.38 -23.79
CA HIS A 317 6.52 -4.85 -22.98
C HIS A 317 7.45 -5.93 -22.46
N LEU A 318 8.75 -5.67 -22.55
CA LEU A 318 9.80 -6.43 -21.87
C LEU A 318 10.03 -5.91 -20.45
N VAL A 319 9.97 -6.81 -19.47
CA VAL A 319 10.03 -6.49 -18.06
C VAL A 319 10.97 -7.40 -17.27
N HIS A 320 11.56 -6.87 -16.20
CA HIS A 320 12.28 -7.64 -15.17
C HIS A 320 11.31 -8.53 -14.38
N TYR A 321 11.25 -9.82 -14.73
CA TYR A 321 10.18 -10.71 -14.28
C TYR A 321 10.14 -10.89 -12.75
N ARG A 322 11.29 -11.12 -12.11
CA ARG A 322 11.35 -11.28 -10.63
C ARG A 322 10.80 -10.07 -9.88
N ARG A 323 11.04 -8.85 -10.40
CA ARG A 323 10.50 -7.61 -9.83
C ARG A 323 8.99 -7.55 -10.04
N MET A 324 8.51 -7.90 -11.24
CA MET A 324 7.08 -7.91 -11.56
C MET A 324 6.31 -8.92 -10.69
N PHE A 325 6.85 -10.12 -10.55
CA PHE A 325 6.27 -11.18 -9.72
C PHE A 325 6.20 -10.79 -8.23
N ALA A 326 7.19 -10.04 -7.73
CA ALA A 326 7.13 -9.47 -6.38
C ALA A 326 6.03 -8.41 -6.24
N LEU A 327 5.82 -7.57 -7.27
CA LEU A 327 4.74 -6.58 -7.30
C LEU A 327 3.35 -7.22 -7.38
N PHE A 328 3.17 -8.30 -8.15
CA PHE A 328 1.92 -9.08 -8.16
C PHE A 328 1.51 -9.45 -6.74
N ARG A 329 2.42 -10.08 -6.00
CA ARG A 329 2.19 -10.48 -4.59
C ARG A 329 1.89 -9.28 -3.68
N ALA A 330 2.59 -8.16 -3.88
CA ALA A 330 2.38 -6.95 -3.09
C ALA A 330 1.01 -6.30 -3.34
N ARG A 331 0.44 -6.49 -4.53
CA ARG A 331 -0.87 -5.96 -4.95
C ARG A 331 -2.00 -6.99 -4.87
N GLY A 332 -1.77 -8.16 -4.29
CA GLY A 332 -2.78 -9.21 -4.13
C GLY A 332 -3.13 -9.97 -5.41
N TRP A 333 -2.30 -9.87 -6.45
CA TRP A 333 -2.38 -10.72 -7.63
C TRP A 333 -1.70 -12.06 -7.37
N ARG A 334 -2.30 -13.12 -7.90
CA ARG A 334 -1.77 -14.49 -7.83
C ARG A 334 -1.23 -14.87 -9.19
N SER A 335 -0.09 -15.53 -9.20
CA SER A 335 0.55 -16.06 -10.40
C SER A 335 1.48 -17.18 -9.98
N ASN A 336 1.63 -18.16 -10.85
CA ASN A 336 2.71 -19.13 -10.78
C ASN A 336 4.04 -18.45 -11.12
N LEU A 337 5.12 -18.95 -10.54
CA LEU A 337 6.43 -18.48 -10.92
C LEU A 337 6.74 -19.01 -12.33
N LEU A 338 7.18 -18.13 -13.23
CA LEU A 338 7.70 -18.52 -14.53
C LEU A 338 9.16 -18.96 -14.45
N GLY A 339 9.58 -19.77 -15.41
CA GLY A 339 10.98 -20.12 -15.63
C GLY A 339 11.17 -21.20 -16.69
N PRO A 340 12.41 -21.66 -16.89
CA PRO A 340 12.81 -22.46 -18.05
C PRO A 340 12.47 -23.96 -17.93
N TRP A 341 11.40 -24.31 -17.22
CA TRP A 341 10.92 -25.70 -17.06
C TRP A 341 9.64 -25.93 -17.84
N ASP A 342 9.28 -27.20 -18.04
CA ASP A 342 8.09 -27.60 -18.78
C ASP A 342 6.82 -26.93 -18.21
N ALA A 343 6.07 -26.25 -19.10
CA ALA A 343 4.89 -25.45 -18.77
C ALA A 343 5.13 -24.30 -17.76
N GLY A 344 6.39 -23.86 -17.62
CA GLY A 344 6.80 -22.69 -16.84
C GLY A 344 7.00 -21.43 -17.67
N ASP A 345 6.77 -21.50 -18.98
CA ASP A 345 7.05 -20.42 -19.93
C ASP A 345 5.97 -19.35 -19.97
N GLY A 346 4.75 -19.61 -19.52
CA GLY A 346 3.68 -18.61 -19.48
C GLY A 346 2.67 -18.85 -18.37
N ASP A 347 2.06 -17.76 -17.91
CA ASP A 347 1.02 -17.79 -16.88
C ASP A 347 0.11 -16.55 -17.00
N GLU A 348 -1.03 -16.62 -16.33
CA GLU A 348 -1.96 -15.50 -16.19
C GLU A 348 -1.98 -15.07 -14.73
N ALA A 349 -1.43 -13.89 -14.43
CA ALA A 349 -1.59 -13.32 -13.12
C ALA A 349 -3.06 -12.93 -12.94
N ASP A 350 -3.71 -13.32 -11.85
CA ASP A 350 -5.11 -13.03 -11.59
C ASP A 350 -5.35 -12.29 -10.26
N ARG A 351 -6.31 -11.37 -10.26
CA ARG A 351 -6.81 -10.73 -9.05
C ARG A 351 -8.33 -10.72 -9.05
N THR A 352 -8.90 -11.16 -7.93
CA THR A 352 -10.33 -11.05 -7.66
C THR A 352 -10.63 -9.66 -7.11
N LEU A 353 -11.69 -9.03 -7.63
CA LEU A 353 -12.12 -7.66 -7.34
C LEU A 353 -13.63 -7.62 -7.05
N ALA A 354 -14.13 -6.46 -6.64
CA ALA A 354 -15.58 -6.23 -6.46
C ALA A 354 -16.24 -7.30 -5.57
N ALA A 355 -15.69 -7.50 -4.36
CA ALA A 355 -16.20 -8.47 -3.37
C ALA A 355 -16.31 -9.92 -3.89
N GLY A 356 -15.52 -10.30 -4.89
CA GLY A 356 -15.55 -11.66 -5.44
C GLY A 356 -16.33 -11.83 -6.73
N GLU A 357 -16.94 -10.76 -7.25
CA GLU A 357 -17.77 -10.83 -8.45
C GLU A 357 -16.96 -10.79 -9.76
N TRP A 358 -15.80 -10.15 -9.74
CA TRP A 358 -14.97 -9.92 -10.93
C TRP A 358 -13.57 -10.46 -10.73
N ARG A 359 -12.95 -10.92 -11.82
CA ARG A 359 -11.54 -11.32 -11.86
C ARG A 359 -10.85 -10.65 -13.04
N ALA A 360 -9.78 -9.92 -12.77
CA ALA A 360 -8.87 -9.45 -13.80
C ALA A 360 -7.77 -10.49 -14.01
N ARG A 361 -7.34 -10.68 -15.26
CA ARG A 361 -6.26 -11.59 -15.67
C ARG A 361 -5.26 -10.83 -16.52
N PHE A 362 -3.97 -11.03 -16.28
CA PHE A 362 -2.88 -10.38 -17.00
C PHE A 362 -1.88 -11.43 -17.50
N HIS A 363 -1.78 -11.53 -18.82
CA HIS A 363 -0.95 -12.52 -19.49
C HIS A 363 0.52 -12.09 -19.52
N HIS A 364 1.41 -13.03 -19.25
CA HIS A 364 2.84 -12.82 -19.34
C HIS A 364 3.57 -14.13 -19.65
N THR A 365 4.71 -13.99 -20.32
CA THR A 365 5.49 -15.12 -20.85
C THR A 365 6.96 -14.87 -20.56
N TRP A 366 7.66 -15.89 -20.09
CA TRP A 366 9.09 -15.91 -19.87
C TRP A 366 9.82 -15.63 -21.18
N SER A 367 10.77 -14.71 -21.17
CA SER A 367 11.59 -14.41 -22.33
C SER A 367 12.90 -15.17 -22.25
N ALA A 368 13.05 -16.18 -23.11
CA ALA A 368 14.31 -16.93 -23.24
C ALA A 368 15.45 -16.12 -23.91
N TYR A 369 15.16 -14.91 -24.39
CA TYR A 369 16.04 -14.11 -25.24
C TYR A 369 16.94 -13.11 -24.48
N ALA A 370 17.13 -13.26 -23.17
CA ALA A 370 17.78 -12.26 -22.32
C ALA A 370 19.05 -12.75 -21.59
N GLY A 371 19.62 -13.90 -21.99
CA GLY A 371 20.83 -14.42 -21.35
C GLY A 371 20.59 -14.78 -19.88
N ASP A 372 21.41 -14.24 -18.97
CA ASP A 372 21.29 -14.44 -17.52
C ASP A 372 20.16 -13.61 -16.87
N ASP A 373 19.60 -12.62 -17.59
CA ASP A 373 18.54 -11.76 -17.06
C ASP A 373 17.17 -12.45 -17.12
N GLU A 374 16.52 -12.54 -15.96
CA GLU A 374 15.19 -13.12 -15.85
C GLU A 374 14.10 -12.15 -16.34
N LEU A 375 13.88 -12.11 -17.65
CA LEU A 375 12.87 -11.24 -18.29
C LEU A 375 11.57 -11.97 -18.62
N ALA A 376 10.50 -11.18 -18.75
CA ALA A 376 9.23 -11.61 -19.32
C ALA A 376 8.71 -10.60 -20.35
N THR A 377 7.93 -11.08 -21.30
CA THR A 377 7.06 -10.26 -22.15
C THR A 377 5.66 -10.24 -21.58
N THR A 378 5.03 -9.08 -21.62
CA THR A 378 3.65 -8.86 -21.18
C THR A 378 2.69 -8.91 -22.36
N ASP A 379 1.45 -9.27 -22.09
CA ASP A 379 0.40 -9.40 -23.11
C ASP A 379 -0.96 -8.94 -22.56
N GLN A 380 -2.05 -9.49 -23.07
CA GLN A 380 -3.42 -9.08 -22.84
C GLN A 380 -3.84 -8.96 -21.37
N VAL A 381 -4.69 -7.97 -21.11
CA VAL A 381 -5.53 -7.91 -19.91
C VAL A 381 -6.94 -8.37 -20.24
N ARG A 382 -7.50 -9.27 -19.43
CA ARG A 382 -8.84 -9.85 -19.60
C ARG A 382 -9.65 -9.78 -18.31
N PHE A 383 -10.96 -9.89 -18.43
CA PHE A 383 -11.87 -9.87 -17.29
C PHE A 383 -12.86 -11.03 -17.35
N ASP A 384 -13.09 -11.64 -16.19
CA ASP A 384 -14.13 -12.64 -16.01
C ASP A 384 -15.12 -12.17 -14.93
N ARG A 385 -16.38 -12.55 -15.10
CA ARG A 385 -17.43 -12.37 -14.10
C ARG A 385 -17.80 -13.70 -13.49
N ARG A 386 -18.04 -13.72 -12.19
CA ARG A 386 -18.51 -14.90 -11.49
C ARG A 386 -19.99 -15.11 -11.76
N ARG A 387 -20.35 -16.29 -12.30
CA ARG A 387 -21.73 -16.74 -12.52
C ARG A 387 -21.86 -18.20 -12.08
N ASP A 388 -22.84 -18.50 -11.24
CA ASP A 388 -23.10 -19.85 -10.70
C ASP A 388 -21.86 -20.50 -10.07
N GLY A 389 -21.08 -19.71 -9.33
CA GLY A 389 -19.84 -20.16 -8.68
C GLY A 389 -18.61 -20.30 -9.61
N THR A 390 -18.80 -20.18 -10.94
CA THR A 390 -17.76 -20.33 -11.97
C THR A 390 -17.34 -18.99 -12.57
N TRP A 391 -16.10 -18.89 -13.04
CA TRP A 391 -15.61 -17.71 -13.78
C TRP A 391 -15.98 -17.82 -15.25
N ARG A 392 -16.52 -16.75 -15.83
CA ARG A 392 -16.83 -16.65 -17.26
C ARG A 392 -16.25 -15.37 -17.85
N GLU A 393 -15.48 -15.51 -18.93
CA GLU A 393 -14.93 -14.37 -19.65
C GLU A 393 -16.05 -13.41 -20.05
N SER A 394 -15.82 -12.11 -19.82
CA SER A 394 -16.81 -11.06 -19.98
C SER A 394 -16.31 -10.00 -20.96
N PRO A 395 -17.20 -9.41 -21.78
CA PRO A 395 -16.86 -8.25 -22.56
C PRO A 395 -16.36 -7.10 -21.67
N LEU A 396 -15.34 -6.38 -22.12
CA LEU A 396 -14.78 -5.22 -21.43
C LEU A 396 -15.84 -4.13 -21.19
N ALA A 397 -16.79 -3.99 -22.11
CA ALA A 397 -17.92 -3.06 -21.98
C ALA A 397 -18.87 -3.39 -20.82
N ASP A 398 -18.88 -4.64 -20.34
CA ASP A 398 -19.71 -5.08 -19.21
C ASP A 398 -18.99 -4.90 -17.86
N VAL A 399 -17.69 -4.61 -17.87
CA VAL A 399 -16.89 -4.43 -16.65
C VAL A 399 -17.23 -3.06 -16.03
N PRO A 400 -17.55 -2.99 -14.73
CA PRO A 400 -17.79 -1.71 -14.07
C PRO A 400 -16.59 -0.76 -14.23
N PRO A 401 -16.79 0.53 -14.52
CA PRO A 401 -15.69 1.45 -14.82
C PRO A 401 -14.61 1.53 -13.72
N LEU A 402 -14.99 1.48 -12.45
CA LEU A 402 -14.04 1.44 -11.33
C LEU A 402 -13.24 0.13 -11.31
N VAL A 403 -13.88 -1.02 -11.54
CA VAL A 403 -13.19 -2.31 -11.60
C VAL A 403 -12.18 -2.33 -12.74
N PHE A 404 -12.58 -1.86 -13.92
CA PHE A 404 -11.69 -1.76 -15.08
C PHE A 404 -10.52 -0.82 -14.77
N SER A 405 -10.78 0.41 -14.33
CA SER A 405 -9.74 1.40 -14.07
C SER A 405 -8.75 0.95 -12.99
N GLU A 406 -9.23 0.36 -11.91
CA GLU A 406 -8.38 -0.09 -10.81
C GLU A 406 -7.51 -1.29 -11.18
N ALA A 407 -8.03 -2.22 -11.99
CA ALA A 407 -7.26 -3.33 -12.54
C ALA A 407 -6.20 -2.85 -13.54
N MET A 408 -6.56 -1.96 -14.47
CA MET A 408 -5.62 -1.40 -15.45
C MET A 408 -4.52 -0.58 -14.78
N ARG A 409 -4.85 0.13 -13.69
CA ARG A 409 -3.88 0.85 -12.85
C ARG A 409 -2.85 -0.07 -12.20
N ASP A 410 -3.26 -1.27 -11.76
CA ASP A 410 -2.33 -2.27 -11.27
C ASP A 410 -1.40 -2.75 -12.38
N VAL A 411 -1.94 -3.03 -13.57
CA VAL A 411 -1.14 -3.50 -14.71
C VAL A 411 -0.15 -2.44 -15.18
N ASP A 412 -0.55 -1.16 -15.27
CA ASP A 412 0.37 -0.05 -15.55
C ASP A 412 1.47 0.03 -14.50
N LEU A 413 1.16 -0.13 -13.20
CA LEU A 413 2.19 -0.17 -12.16
C LEU A 413 3.19 -1.30 -12.39
N PHE A 414 2.73 -2.50 -12.74
CA PHE A 414 3.59 -3.65 -13.02
C PHE A 414 4.52 -3.32 -14.18
N VAL A 415 3.96 -2.98 -15.35
CA VAL A 415 4.74 -2.67 -16.55
C VAL A 415 5.67 -1.48 -16.31
N GLY A 416 5.15 -0.37 -15.79
CA GLY A 416 5.87 0.89 -15.64
C GLY A 416 7.05 0.83 -14.66
N VAL A 417 6.96 0.04 -13.60
CA VAL A 417 8.06 -0.12 -12.63
C VAL A 417 9.10 -1.13 -13.11
N THR A 418 8.69 -2.14 -13.87
CA THR A 418 9.58 -3.27 -14.20
C THR A 418 10.05 -3.28 -15.64
N SER A 419 9.59 -2.36 -16.48
CA SER A 419 10.04 -2.22 -17.86
C SER A 419 11.53 -1.96 -17.94
N ILE A 420 12.22 -2.70 -18.81
CA ILE A 420 13.65 -2.47 -19.11
C ILE A 420 13.90 -1.05 -19.65
N ALA A 421 12.88 -0.41 -20.24
CA ALA A 421 12.95 0.96 -20.74
C ALA A 421 13.19 2.01 -19.63
N THR A 422 12.95 1.63 -18.37
CA THR A 422 13.15 2.50 -17.20
C THR A 422 14.39 2.15 -16.40
N ASP A 423 15.15 1.15 -16.86
CA ASP A 423 16.40 0.70 -16.27
C ASP A 423 17.57 1.51 -16.84
N PRO A 424 18.26 2.33 -16.03
CA PRO A 424 19.38 3.14 -16.48
C PRO A 424 20.63 2.31 -16.78
N ASP A 425 20.73 1.10 -16.21
CA ASP A 425 21.89 0.19 -16.32
C ASP A 425 21.75 -0.79 -17.49
N TRP A 426 20.68 -0.70 -18.29
CA TRP A 426 20.47 -1.57 -19.44
C TRP A 426 21.45 -1.24 -20.58
N THR A 427 22.36 -2.18 -20.87
CA THR A 427 23.47 -2.00 -21.82
C THR A 427 23.43 -2.90 -23.05
N ASP A 428 22.36 -3.67 -23.25
CA ASP A 428 22.34 -4.75 -24.26
C ASP A 428 22.24 -4.25 -25.72
N GLU A 429 22.81 -5.03 -26.65
CA GLU A 429 22.84 -4.76 -28.11
C GLU A 429 21.70 -5.51 -28.83
N GLY A 430 21.33 -5.07 -30.05
CA GLY A 430 20.36 -5.78 -30.90
C GLY A 430 18.88 -5.38 -30.72
N VAL A 431 17.94 -6.34 -30.83
CA VAL A 431 16.48 -6.07 -30.89
C VAL A 431 15.96 -5.39 -29.61
N HIS A 432 16.54 -5.72 -28.46
CA HIS A 432 16.18 -5.13 -27.16
C HIS A 432 16.60 -3.66 -27.07
N ARG A 433 17.69 -3.26 -27.73
CA ARG A 433 18.12 -1.86 -27.84
C ARG A 433 17.09 -1.01 -28.59
N ALA A 434 16.60 -1.50 -29.74
CA ALA A 434 15.59 -0.81 -30.52
C ALA A 434 14.24 -0.68 -29.78
N TYR A 435 13.86 -1.71 -29.01
CA TYR A 435 12.71 -1.62 -28.10
C TYR A 435 12.95 -0.58 -27.01
N TRP A 436 14.12 -0.59 -26.36
CA TRP A 436 14.47 0.34 -25.30
C TRP A 436 14.43 1.78 -25.81
N GLU A 437 15.06 2.10 -26.94
CA GLU A 437 15.10 3.47 -27.48
C GLU A 437 13.70 4.02 -27.78
N ARG A 438 12.82 3.18 -28.36
CA ARG A 438 11.43 3.56 -28.64
C ARG A 438 10.62 3.78 -27.36
N THR A 439 10.80 2.92 -26.36
CA THR A 439 9.94 2.90 -25.17
C THR A 439 10.45 3.86 -24.08
N ALA A 440 11.76 4.04 -23.97
CA ALA A 440 12.40 4.90 -22.99
C ALA A 440 12.07 6.38 -23.16
N PHE A 441 11.70 6.79 -24.38
CA PHE A 441 11.37 8.17 -24.76
C PHE A 441 10.05 8.28 -25.54
N GLY A 442 9.20 7.25 -25.45
CA GLY A 442 7.91 7.15 -26.14
C GLY A 442 6.81 8.00 -25.49
N GLU A 443 5.56 7.80 -25.90
CA GLU A 443 4.43 8.54 -25.34
C GLU A 443 4.20 8.26 -23.85
N LEU A 444 3.61 9.25 -23.15
CA LEU A 444 3.40 9.15 -21.72
C LEU A 444 2.18 8.27 -21.39
N PRO A 445 2.34 7.18 -20.62
CA PRO A 445 1.19 6.49 -20.04
C PRO A 445 0.53 7.34 -18.95
N GLU A 446 -0.65 6.93 -18.50
CA GLU A 446 -1.47 7.63 -17.51
C GLU A 446 -0.68 7.92 -16.21
N THR A 447 0.18 6.99 -15.76
CA THR A 447 1.07 7.22 -14.61
C THR A 447 2.05 8.37 -14.80
N ALA A 448 2.57 8.57 -16.02
CA ALA A 448 3.49 9.66 -16.30
C ALA A 448 2.76 11.00 -16.52
N LEU A 449 1.54 10.98 -17.04
CA LEU A 449 0.68 12.17 -17.11
C LEU A 449 0.33 12.70 -15.71
N ALA A 450 0.02 11.82 -14.76
CA ALA A 450 -0.19 12.21 -13.36
C ALA A 450 1.06 12.85 -12.73
N ARG A 451 2.26 12.37 -13.07
CA ARG A 451 3.53 13.00 -12.64
C ARG A 451 3.76 14.35 -13.29
N ARG A 452 3.49 14.49 -14.59
CA ARG A 452 3.57 15.77 -15.32
C ARG A 452 2.71 16.83 -14.63
N ASP A 453 1.47 16.48 -14.31
CA ASP A 453 0.52 17.39 -13.66
C ASP A 453 0.92 17.77 -12.22
N ALA A 454 1.58 16.84 -11.49
CA ALA A 454 2.20 17.16 -10.21
C ALA A 454 3.42 18.10 -10.38
N LEU A 455 4.28 17.86 -11.37
CA LEU A 455 5.42 18.72 -11.67
C LEU A 455 4.99 20.14 -12.04
N GLU A 456 3.92 20.28 -12.83
CA GLU A 456 3.38 21.58 -13.24
C GLU A 456 3.06 22.49 -12.04
N ARG A 457 2.61 21.89 -10.93
CA ARG A 457 2.30 22.59 -9.67
C ARG A 457 3.50 22.76 -8.74
N LEU A 458 4.43 21.80 -8.76
CA LEU A 458 5.60 21.80 -7.88
C LEU A 458 6.70 22.73 -8.40
N LEU A 459 7.02 22.68 -9.69
CA LEU A 459 8.16 23.38 -10.31
C LEU A 459 8.21 24.88 -10.00
N PRO A 460 7.10 25.66 -10.08
CA PRO A 460 7.14 27.10 -9.80
C PRO A 460 7.57 27.44 -8.36
N ARG A 461 7.50 26.49 -7.43
CA ARG A 461 7.84 26.66 -6.01
C ARG A 461 9.27 26.20 -5.69
N LEU A 462 9.99 25.65 -6.67
CA LEU A 462 11.35 25.14 -6.48
C LEU A 462 12.39 26.22 -6.77
N LYS A 463 13.57 26.08 -6.16
CA LYS A 463 14.70 26.98 -6.39
C LYS A 463 15.23 26.99 -7.83
N ILE A 464 14.86 25.99 -8.63
CA ILE A 464 15.29 25.80 -10.03
C ILE A 464 14.18 26.18 -11.03
N ALA A 465 13.11 26.85 -10.59
CA ALA A 465 11.94 27.14 -11.40
C ALA A 465 12.28 27.86 -12.73
N ASP A 466 13.17 28.84 -12.69
CA ASP A 466 13.62 29.64 -13.84
C ASP A 466 14.49 28.85 -14.84
N ARG A 467 14.92 27.65 -14.45
CA ARG A 467 15.73 26.73 -15.24
C ARG A 467 14.92 25.55 -15.78
N CYS A 468 13.63 25.43 -15.45
CA CYS A 468 12.81 24.27 -15.77
C CYS A 468 11.59 24.64 -16.63
N THR A 469 11.36 23.89 -17.70
CA THR A 469 10.17 24.02 -18.55
C THR A 469 9.60 22.64 -18.86
N LEU A 470 8.29 22.45 -18.72
CA LEU A 470 7.61 21.24 -19.19
C LEU A 470 7.34 21.37 -20.70
N ASP A 471 7.82 20.40 -21.48
CA ASP A 471 7.72 20.39 -22.94
C ASP A 471 7.30 18.98 -23.41
N GLY A 472 6.01 18.84 -23.72
CA GLY A 472 5.40 17.56 -24.07
C GLY A 472 5.67 16.46 -23.02
N ARG A 473 6.46 15.45 -23.43
CA ARG A 473 6.84 14.28 -22.62
C ARG A 473 8.12 14.46 -21.80
N PHE A 474 8.71 15.65 -21.81
CA PHE A 474 9.96 15.96 -21.14
C PHE A 474 9.82 17.09 -20.12
N LEU A 475 10.63 17.02 -19.07
CA LEU A 475 11.06 18.18 -18.29
C LEU A 475 12.39 18.67 -18.88
N ARG A 476 12.40 19.87 -19.47
CA ARG A 476 13.62 20.52 -19.93
C ARG A 476 14.27 21.27 -18.77
N VAL A 477 15.58 21.07 -18.60
CA VAL A 477 16.36 21.65 -17.51
C VAL A 477 17.58 22.35 -18.11
N ARG A 478 17.68 23.67 -17.93
CA ARG A 478 18.82 24.48 -18.36
C ARG A 478 19.91 24.45 -17.27
N GLY A 479 21.00 23.72 -17.50
CA GLY A 479 22.22 23.81 -16.69
C GLY A 479 23.06 25.04 -17.03
N ASP A 480 24.28 25.12 -16.52
CA ASP A 480 25.28 26.13 -16.91
C ASP A 480 26.17 25.61 -18.06
N LEU A 481 26.34 24.28 -18.18
CA LEU A 481 27.11 23.64 -19.27
C LEU A 481 26.22 23.26 -20.45
N HIS A 482 25.07 22.61 -20.18
CA HIS A 482 24.19 22.10 -21.23
C HIS A 482 22.71 22.28 -20.89
N THR A 483 21.83 22.07 -21.87
CA THR A 483 20.39 21.89 -21.64
C THR A 483 20.06 20.40 -21.71
N TYR A 484 19.18 19.96 -20.82
CA TYR A 484 18.84 18.54 -20.65
C TYR A 484 17.33 18.32 -20.80
N LYS A 485 16.93 17.14 -21.27
CA LYS A 485 15.54 16.69 -21.37
C LYS A 485 15.38 15.42 -20.54
N ILE A 486 14.59 15.48 -19.47
CA ILE A 486 14.28 14.34 -18.61
C ILE A 486 12.93 13.78 -19.00
N HIS A 487 12.88 12.53 -19.46
CA HIS A 487 11.62 11.89 -19.87
C HIS A 487 10.73 11.58 -18.66
N LEU A 488 9.45 11.92 -18.72
CA LEU A 488 8.56 11.88 -17.54
C LEU A 488 8.09 10.48 -17.13
N PHE A 489 8.27 9.47 -18.00
CA PHE A 489 8.00 8.07 -17.66
C PHE A 489 9.25 7.34 -17.17
N SER A 490 10.31 7.29 -17.99
CA SER A 490 11.54 6.53 -17.69
C SER A 490 12.48 7.27 -16.73
N ALA A 491 12.37 8.59 -16.61
CA ALA A 491 13.39 9.46 -16.01
C ALA A 491 14.75 9.42 -16.71
N ASN A 492 14.81 8.94 -17.96
CA ASN A 492 16.03 8.96 -18.77
C ASN A 492 16.33 10.38 -19.26
N VAL A 493 17.61 10.70 -19.40
CA VAL A 493 18.07 12.06 -19.69
C VAL A 493 18.70 12.12 -21.06
N LEU A 494 18.30 13.09 -21.86
CA LEU A 494 18.96 13.47 -23.11
C LEU A 494 19.60 14.84 -22.93
N ARG A 495 20.73 15.07 -23.59
CA ARG A 495 21.37 16.37 -23.72
C ARG A 495 20.94 17.02 -25.04
N ASP A 496 20.50 18.26 -24.98
CA ASP A 496 20.16 19.10 -26.14
C ASP A 496 21.45 19.77 -26.67
N PRO A 497 21.64 19.98 -27.99
CA PRO A 497 20.72 19.68 -29.10
C PRO A 497 20.90 18.30 -29.74
N ASP A 498 21.92 17.53 -29.36
CA ASP A 498 22.29 16.28 -30.04
C ASP A 498 21.49 15.05 -29.59
N ASP A 499 20.57 15.23 -28.64
CA ASP A 499 19.78 14.18 -28.00
C ASP A 499 20.62 13.01 -27.49
N ARG A 500 21.83 13.33 -27.02
CA ARG A 500 22.72 12.32 -26.48
C ARG A 500 22.22 11.85 -25.12
N TYR A 501 22.05 10.54 -24.98
CA TYR A 501 21.69 9.92 -23.71
C TYR A 501 22.78 10.17 -22.65
N VAL A 502 22.34 10.62 -21.46
CA VAL A 502 23.17 10.79 -20.27
C VAL A 502 22.65 9.82 -19.20
N CYS A 503 23.42 8.78 -18.91
CA CYS A 503 23.11 7.83 -17.85
C CYS A 503 23.43 8.46 -16.48
N ILE A 504 22.40 8.59 -15.65
CA ILE A 504 22.48 9.08 -14.28
C ILE A 504 21.79 8.05 -13.39
N VAL A 505 22.60 7.33 -12.62
CA VAL A 505 22.15 6.30 -11.69
C VAL A 505 22.04 6.92 -10.29
N PRO A 506 20.87 6.84 -9.62
CA PRO A 506 20.75 7.33 -8.25
C PRO A 506 21.65 6.52 -7.31
N SER A 507 22.44 7.20 -6.49
CA SER A 507 23.24 6.52 -5.46
C SER A 507 22.34 5.79 -4.45
N HIS A 508 22.70 4.57 -4.04
CA HIS A 508 21.94 3.76 -3.06
C HIS A 508 21.84 4.36 -1.65
N ARG A 509 22.34 5.58 -1.43
CA ARG A 509 22.22 6.26 -0.14
C ARG A 509 20.75 6.64 0.05
N THR A 510 20.16 6.12 1.12
CA THR A 510 18.81 6.48 1.56
C THR A 510 18.72 8.00 1.60
N PRO A 511 17.81 8.65 0.84
CA PRO A 511 17.64 10.09 0.92
C PRO A 511 17.17 10.40 2.34
N THR A 512 18.09 10.82 3.19
CA THR A 512 17.80 11.15 4.60
C THR A 512 17.16 12.52 4.74
N ASP A 513 16.97 13.23 3.63
CA ASP A 513 16.25 14.48 3.58
C ASP A 513 15.57 14.64 2.21
N ARG A 514 14.30 14.24 2.09
CA ARG A 514 13.47 14.69 0.97
C ARG A 514 13.12 16.16 1.27
N THR A 515 14.01 17.08 0.88
CA THR A 515 13.83 18.53 1.08
C THR A 515 12.66 19.11 0.28
N VAL A 516 12.13 18.35 -0.68
CA VAL A 516 11.02 18.75 -1.55
C VAL A 516 9.76 18.00 -1.15
N PHE A 517 8.70 18.76 -0.87
CA PHE A 517 7.35 18.24 -0.65
C PHE A 517 6.85 17.49 -1.89
N LEU A 518 6.23 16.33 -1.69
CA LEU A 518 5.50 15.59 -2.71
C LEU A 518 4.07 15.34 -2.24
N PRO A 519 3.05 15.58 -3.09
CA PRO A 519 1.64 15.39 -2.72
C PRO A 519 1.25 13.91 -2.49
N PHE A 520 2.11 12.97 -2.89
CA PHE A 520 1.96 11.53 -2.67
C PHE A 520 3.34 10.84 -2.73
N ALA A 521 3.42 9.57 -2.33
CA ALA A 521 4.62 8.77 -2.54
C ALA A 521 4.75 8.34 -4.02
N ASP A 522 5.79 8.78 -4.71
CA ASP A 522 6.16 8.30 -6.05
C ASP A 522 7.68 8.42 -6.23
N GLU A 523 8.34 7.27 -6.36
CA GLU A 523 9.81 7.21 -6.45
C GLU A 523 10.33 7.78 -7.77
N ARG A 524 9.58 7.62 -8.87
CA ARG A 524 9.97 8.11 -10.19
C ARG A 524 9.88 9.64 -10.25
N LEU A 525 8.82 10.23 -9.67
CA LEU A 525 8.71 11.69 -9.53
C LEU A 525 9.86 12.25 -8.68
N ALA A 526 10.18 11.60 -7.56
CA ALA A 526 11.31 11.99 -6.73
C ALA A 526 12.65 11.90 -7.49
N LEU A 527 12.83 10.86 -8.31
CA LEU A 527 14.02 10.68 -9.16
C LEU A 527 14.11 11.77 -10.24
N ILE A 528 13.01 12.10 -10.92
CA ILE A 528 12.96 13.17 -11.92
C ILE A 528 13.38 14.50 -11.28
N LEU A 529 12.83 14.84 -10.11
CA LEU A 529 13.20 16.05 -9.39
C LEU A 529 14.66 16.03 -8.95
N SER A 530 15.15 14.91 -8.42
CA SER A 530 16.56 14.76 -8.04
C SER A 530 17.51 14.98 -9.21
N LYS A 531 17.18 14.43 -10.39
CA LYS A 531 17.95 14.66 -11.63
C LYS A 531 17.87 16.11 -12.07
N ALA A 532 16.68 16.74 -11.98
CA ALA A 532 16.52 18.15 -12.33
C ALA A 532 17.37 19.07 -11.45
N PHE A 533 17.42 18.85 -10.13
CA PHE A 533 18.29 19.63 -9.23
C PHE A 533 19.77 19.42 -9.54
N LEU A 534 20.19 18.18 -9.78
CA LEU A 534 21.57 17.86 -10.15
C LEU A 534 21.98 18.57 -11.45
N LEU A 535 21.14 18.49 -12.48
CA LEU A 535 21.42 19.02 -13.82
C LEU A 535 21.29 20.54 -13.91
N ALA A 536 20.45 21.16 -13.08
CA ALA A 536 20.37 22.62 -12.97
C ALA A 536 21.65 23.23 -12.36
N ALA A 537 22.46 22.43 -11.68
CA ALA A 537 23.76 22.80 -11.10
C ALA A 537 24.89 21.93 -11.67
N ASP A 538 24.86 21.69 -12.98
CA ASP A 538 25.76 20.76 -13.69
C ASP A 538 27.26 21.06 -13.52
N THR A 539 27.65 22.32 -13.27
CA THR A 539 29.03 22.73 -12.92
C THR A 539 29.53 22.22 -11.57
N THR A 540 28.62 21.82 -10.68
CA THR A 540 28.95 21.32 -9.33
C THR A 540 28.98 19.80 -9.24
N ILE A 541 28.69 19.11 -10.34
CA ILE A 541 28.71 17.65 -10.39
C ILE A 541 30.15 17.16 -10.22
N THR A 542 30.38 16.30 -9.23
CA THR A 542 31.69 15.69 -8.95
C THR A 542 31.78 14.22 -9.36
N ASP A 543 30.68 13.63 -9.83
CA ASP A 543 30.67 12.23 -10.24
C ASP A 543 31.38 12.05 -11.59
N GLU A 544 32.53 11.40 -11.57
CA GLU A 544 33.38 11.14 -12.74
C GLU A 544 32.67 10.31 -13.84
N THR A 545 31.65 9.51 -13.50
CA THR A 545 30.88 8.78 -14.52
C THR A 545 29.97 9.72 -15.30
N ILE A 546 29.42 10.74 -14.66
CA ILE A 546 28.57 11.76 -15.29
C ILE A 546 29.43 12.76 -16.04
N LEU A 547 30.50 13.27 -15.42
CA LEU A 547 31.42 14.25 -16.02
C LEU A 547 32.01 13.74 -17.35
N ARG A 548 32.43 12.46 -17.40
CA ARG A 548 32.91 11.86 -18.65
C ARG A 548 31.88 11.86 -19.77
N GLN A 549 30.59 11.75 -19.45
CA GLN A 549 29.50 11.81 -20.44
C GLN A 549 29.24 13.25 -20.89
N LEU A 550 29.31 14.22 -19.97
CA LEU A 550 29.09 15.64 -20.27
C LEU A 550 30.23 16.26 -21.09
N ASN A 551 31.48 15.85 -20.83
CA ASN A 551 32.69 16.41 -21.46
C ASN A 551 33.05 15.76 -22.80
N ARG A 552 32.52 14.57 -23.11
CA ARG A 552 32.69 13.99 -24.45
C ARG A 552 31.88 14.85 -25.43
N GLY A 553 32.52 15.80 -26.12
CA GLY A 553 31.85 16.66 -27.10
C GLY A 553 32.37 18.08 -27.25
N THR A 554 33.42 18.49 -26.51
CA THR A 554 34.30 19.59 -26.96
C THR A 554 35.42 19.04 -27.83
#